data_AF-A0A0R1U3X4-F1
#
_entry.id   AF-A0A0R1U3X4-F1
#
_cell.length_a   1.000
_cell.length_b   1.000
_cell.length_c   1.000
_cell.angle_alpha   90.00
_cell.angle_beta   90.00
_cell.angle_gamma   90.00
#
_symmetry.space_group_name_H-M   'P 1'
#
loop_
_entity.id
_entity.type
_entity.pdbx_description
1 polymer ?
#
loop_
_entity_poly.entity_id
_entity_poly.type
_entity_poly.pdbx_seq_one_letter_code
_entity_poly.pdbx_strand_id
1 'polypeptide(L)'
;MKTILVCCGSGVATSPQVANKINDFLSDNDLDDFAHAEPHPVETAKSRIDGNKDIIIYVGIAPADDDLKETIEENHVTEIVGVPWLTGMGEDEANEKVRDVVEQNMKAIN
;
A
#
# COMPACT_ATOMS: atom_id res chain seq x y z
N MET A 1 0.55 -12.17 8.05
CA MET A 1 0.92 -11.50 6.79
C MET A 1 0.29 -10.12 6.83
N LYS A 2 1.05 -9.08 6.49
CA LYS A 2 0.61 -7.70 6.43
C LYS A 2 0.02 -7.38 5.06
N THR A 3 -0.79 -6.34 4.99
CA THR A 3 -1.51 -5.94 3.77
C THR A 3 -1.08 -4.54 3.33
N ILE A 4 -0.86 -4.40 2.02
CA ILE A 4 -0.64 -3.13 1.33
C ILE A 4 -1.91 -2.86 0.52
N LEU A 5 -2.67 -1.84 0.92
CA LEU A 5 -3.94 -1.51 0.28
C LEU A 5 -3.71 -0.58 -0.91
N VAL A 6 -3.95 -1.05 -2.13
CA VAL A 6 -3.73 -0.24 -3.35
C VAL A 6 -5.06 0.26 -3.90
N CYS A 7 -5.26 1.58 -3.85
CA CYS A 7 -6.54 2.20 -4.17
C CYS A 7 -6.49 3.18 -5.35
N CYS A 8 -7.51 3.09 -6.20
CA CYS A 8 -7.75 4.06 -7.26
C CYS A 8 -9.22 4.09 -7.64
N GLY A 9 -9.89 5.25 -7.56
CA GLY A 9 -11.26 5.43 -8.08
C GLY A 9 -12.16 4.20 -7.87
N SER A 10 -12.60 3.59 -8.97
CA SER A 10 -13.45 2.38 -9.00
C SER A 10 -12.74 1.04 -8.72
N GLY A 11 -11.41 1.02 -8.63
CA GLY A 11 -10.62 -0.15 -8.26
C GLY A 11 -10.38 -1.18 -9.38
N VAL A 12 -10.73 -0.87 -10.62
CA VAL A 12 -10.83 -1.90 -11.69
C VAL A 12 -9.57 -2.06 -12.56
N ALA A 13 -8.81 -1.00 -12.80
CA ALA A 13 -7.75 -1.02 -13.84
C ALA A 13 -6.35 -0.75 -13.30
N THR A 14 -6.13 0.46 -12.77
CA THR A 14 -4.79 0.93 -12.39
C THR A 14 -4.34 0.36 -11.05
N SER A 15 -5.24 0.17 -10.07
CA SER A 15 -4.87 -0.44 -8.78
C SER A 15 -4.40 -1.89 -8.90
N PRO A 16 -5.02 -2.78 -9.71
CA PRO A 16 -4.44 -4.10 -9.97
C PRO A 16 -3.04 -4.06 -10.58
N GLN A 17 -2.78 -3.14 -11.51
CA GLN A 17 -1.46 -3.02 -12.13
C GLN A 17 -0.39 -2.60 -11.13
N VAL A 18 -0.68 -1.62 -10.28
CA VAL A 18 0.24 -1.17 -9.21
C VAL A 18 0.43 -2.27 -8.16
N ALA A 19 -0.65 -2.95 -7.75
CA ALA A 19 -0.58 -4.06 -6.79
C ALA A 19 0.30 -5.20 -7.32
N ASN A 20 0.18 -5.57 -8.60
CA ASN A 20 1.03 -6.60 -9.21
C ASN A 20 2.50 -6.19 -9.19
N LYS A 21 2.84 -4.95 -9.56
CA LYS A 21 4.23 -4.46 -9.50
C LYS A 21 4.81 -4.48 -8.09
N ILE A 22 4.01 -4.11 -7.09
CA ILE A 22 4.43 -4.19 -5.68
C ILE A 22 4.64 -5.65 -5.27
N ASN A 23 3.74 -6.56 -5.65
CA ASN A 23 3.87 -7.98 -5.35
C ASN A 23 5.10 -8.62 -6.02
N ASP A 24 5.38 -8.27 -7.28
CA ASP A 24 6.58 -8.69 -7.99
C ASP A 24 7.83 -8.21 -7.24
N PHE A 25 7.87 -6.93 -6.84
CA PHE A 25 8.95 -6.37 -6.03
C PHE A 25 9.12 -7.10 -4.69
N LEU A 26 8.03 -7.38 -3.98
CA LEU A 26 8.10 -8.11 -2.71
C LEU A 26 8.67 -9.52 -2.90
N SER A 27 8.26 -10.23 -3.94
CA SER A 27 8.76 -11.58 -4.25
C SER A 27 10.24 -11.56 -4.66
N ASP A 28 10.65 -10.60 -5.50
CA ASP A 28 12.04 -10.41 -5.91
C ASP A 28 12.99 -10.07 -4.74
N ASN A 29 12.45 -9.66 -3.58
CA ASN A 29 13.20 -9.28 -2.39
C ASN A 29 12.93 -10.18 -1.17
N ASP A 30 12.31 -11.36 -1.35
CA ASP A 30 11.97 -12.30 -0.26
C ASP A 30 11.09 -11.68 0.85
N LEU A 31 10.21 -10.73 0.48
CA LEU A 31 9.29 -10.02 1.38
C LEU A 31 7.83 -10.48 1.25
N ASP A 32 7.52 -11.33 0.27
CA ASP A 32 6.18 -11.82 -0.05
C ASP A 32 5.59 -12.77 1.02
N ASP A 33 6.44 -13.38 1.86
CA ASP A 33 5.99 -14.09 3.08
C ASP A 33 5.48 -13.14 4.18
N PHE A 34 5.84 -11.85 4.12
CA PHE A 34 5.55 -10.86 5.15
C PHE A 34 4.43 -9.91 4.76
N ALA A 35 4.38 -9.47 3.51
CA ALA A 35 3.41 -8.50 3.02
C ALA A 35 2.82 -8.89 1.66
N HIS A 36 1.58 -8.46 1.41
CA HIS A 36 0.90 -8.66 0.14
C HIS A 36 0.10 -7.41 -0.25
N ALA A 37 0.16 -7.02 -1.53
CA ALA A 37 -0.58 -5.89 -2.08
C ALA A 37 -1.92 -6.32 -2.72
N GLU A 38 -3.00 -5.68 -2.28
CA GLU A 38 -4.37 -5.98 -2.72
C GLU A 38 -5.03 -4.73 -3.33
N PRO A 39 -5.60 -4.83 -4.54
CA PRO A 39 -6.27 -3.70 -5.19
C PRO A 39 -7.72 -3.52 -4.70
N HIS A 40 -8.11 -2.28 -4.40
CA HIS A 40 -9.46 -1.95 -3.96
C HIS A 40 -9.98 -0.60 -4.49
N PRO A 41 -11.31 -0.39 -4.55
CA PRO A 41 -11.90 0.93 -4.75
C PRO A 41 -11.54 1.85 -3.57
N VAL A 42 -11.28 3.14 -3.87
CA VAL A 42 -10.88 4.13 -2.83
C VAL A 42 -11.99 4.35 -1.79
N GLU A 43 -13.26 4.24 -2.19
CA GLU A 43 -14.42 4.32 -1.30
C GLU A 43 -14.42 3.26 -0.18
N THR A 44 -13.70 2.16 -0.37
CA THR A 44 -13.58 1.09 0.64
C THR A 44 -12.35 1.24 1.54
N ALA A 45 -11.47 2.20 1.25
CA ALA A 45 -10.18 2.32 1.94
C ALA A 45 -10.36 2.59 3.43
N LYS A 46 -11.20 3.56 3.78
CA LYS A 46 -11.48 3.96 5.16
C LYS A 46 -11.96 2.78 6.02
N SER A 47 -13.04 2.14 5.59
CA SER A 47 -13.63 1.02 6.34
C SER A 47 -12.70 -0.19 6.47
N ARG A 48 -11.83 -0.42 5.48
CA ARG A 48 -10.81 -1.47 5.54
C ARG A 48 -9.69 -1.14 6.52
N ILE A 49 -9.17 0.09 6.48
CA ILE A 49 -8.11 0.54 7.39
C ILE A 49 -8.60 0.49 8.84
N ASP A 50 -9.81 0.99 9.12
CA ASP A 50 -10.40 0.92 10.46
C ASP A 50 -10.64 -0.52 10.94
N GLY A 51 -11.06 -1.40 10.01
CA GLY A 51 -11.42 -2.77 10.31
C GLY A 51 -10.24 -3.76 10.35
N ASN A 52 -9.05 -3.38 9.86
CA ASN A 52 -7.93 -4.29 9.70
C ASN A 52 -6.58 -3.65 10.07
N LYS A 53 -6.05 -4.04 11.25
CA LYS A 53 -4.74 -3.61 11.76
C LYS A 53 -3.54 -4.26 11.07
N ASP A 54 -3.77 -5.23 10.17
CA ASP A 54 -2.70 -5.78 9.33
C ASP A 54 -2.43 -4.92 8.09
N ILE A 55 -3.27 -3.94 7.78
CA ILE A 55 -2.98 -2.94 6.75
C ILE A 55 -1.92 -1.98 7.29
N ILE A 56 -0.75 -1.96 6.64
CA ILE A 56 0.40 -1.16 7.08
C ILE A 56 0.75 -0.05 6.08
N ILE A 57 0.31 -0.20 4.82
CA ILE A 57 0.53 0.78 3.75
C ILE A 57 -0.79 1.00 3.01
N TYR A 58 -1.08 2.27 2.74
CA TYR A 58 -2.10 2.70 1.78
C TYR A 58 -1.40 3.31 0.57
N VAL A 59 -1.69 2.79 -0.63
CA VAL A 59 -1.17 3.30 -1.89
C VAL A 59 -2.30 3.96 -2.67
N GLY A 60 -2.29 5.30 -2.73
CA GLY A 60 -3.28 6.08 -3.46
C GLY A 60 -2.78 6.48 -4.85
N ILE A 61 -3.47 6.07 -5.92
CA ILE A 61 -3.18 6.58 -7.27
C ILE A 61 -3.68 8.01 -7.45
N ALA A 62 -4.78 8.34 -6.77
CA ALA A 62 -5.28 9.70 -6.60
C ALA A 62 -5.08 10.14 -5.13
N PRO A 63 -5.00 11.45 -4.87
CA PRO A 63 -4.88 11.97 -3.50
C PRO A 63 -6.04 11.49 -2.63
N ALA A 64 -5.74 11.09 -1.39
CA ALA A 64 -6.76 10.85 -0.37
C ALA A 64 -7.49 12.17 -0.03
N ASP A 65 -8.78 12.06 0.28
CA ASP A 65 -9.54 13.15 0.90
C ASP A 65 -9.14 13.30 2.39
N ASP A 66 -9.60 14.39 3.02
CA ASP A 66 -9.19 14.71 4.39
C ASP A 66 -9.68 13.66 5.40
N ASP A 67 -10.88 13.12 5.19
CA ASP A 67 -11.46 12.05 6.01
C ASP A 67 -10.63 10.75 5.95
N LEU A 68 -10.13 10.37 4.77
CA LEU A 68 -9.29 9.19 4.61
C LEU A 68 -7.89 9.42 5.17
N LYS A 69 -7.34 10.63 5.03
CA LYS A 69 -6.05 10.99 5.64
C LYS A 69 -6.06 10.86 7.15
N GLU A 70 -7.12 11.36 7.80
CA GLU A 70 -7.29 11.23 9.25
C GLU A 70 -7.29 9.74 9.65
N THR A 71 -8.06 8.90 8.95
CA THR A 71 -8.08 7.46 9.20
C THR A 71 -6.71 6.79 8.99
N ILE A 72 -5.97 7.17 7.96
CA ILE A 72 -4.60 6.66 7.71
C ILE A 72 -3.68 7.01 8.89
N GLU A 73 -3.71 8.27 9.34
CA GLU A 73 -2.88 8.75 10.44
C GLU A 73 -3.24 8.07 11.77
N GLU A 74 -4.53 8.02 12.13
CA GLU A 74 -5.02 7.38 13.36
C GLU A 74 -4.64 5.91 13.44
N ASN A 75 -4.68 5.20 12.31
CA ASN A 75 -4.33 3.78 12.23
C ASN A 75 -2.83 3.53 11.99
N HIS A 76 -2.00 4.59 11.96
CA HIS A 76 -0.55 4.51 11.78
C HIS A 76 -0.15 3.80 10.47
N VAL A 77 -0.98 3.97 9.43
CA VAL A 77 -0.76 3.43 8.09
C VAL A 77 0.14 4.39 7.31
N THR A 78 1.11 3.87 6.58
CA THR A 78 1.95 4.71 5.72
C THR A 78 1.27 5.00 4.38
N GLU A 79 1.09 6.28 4.04
CA GLU A 79 0.59 6.68 2.71
C GLU A 79 1.73 6.74 1.69
N ILE A 80 1.52 6.14 0.52
CA ILE A 80 2.43 6.22 -0.64
C ILE A 80 1.63 6.56 -1.90
N VAL A 81 2.20 7.39 -2.77
CA VAL A 81 1.59 7.72 -4.07
C VAL A 81 1.82 6.59 -5.06
N GLY A 82 0.75 6.11 -5.72
CA GLY A 82 0.78 4.96 -6.64
C GLY A 82 1.27 5.26 -8.06
N VAL A 83 1.41 6.54 -8.44
CA VAL A 83 1.82 6.98 -9.78
C VAL A 83 3.20 6.47 -10.23
N PRO A 84 4.23 6.36 -9.38
CA PRO A 84 5.56 5.88 -9.79
C PRO A 84 5.55 4.51 -10.47
N TRP A 85 4.76 3.55 -9.97
CA TRP A 85 4.61 2.23 -10.59
C TRP A 85 3.91 2.26 -11.95
N LEU A 86 3.13 3.31 -12.25
CA LEU A 86 2.50 3.47 -13.57
C LEU A 86 3.43 4.11 -14.59
N THR A 87 4.31 5.01 -14.16
CA THR A 87 5.17 5.80 -15.06
C THR A 87 6.60 5.27 -15.15
N GLY A 88 7.04 4.47 -14.19
CA GLY A 88 8.43 4.06 -13.99
C GLY A 88 9.34 5.16 -13.42
N MET A 89 8.84 6.38 -13.25
CA MET A 89 9.61 7.49 -12.68
C MET A 89 9.48 7.48 -11.15
N GLY A 90 10.60 7.26 -10.46
CA GLY A 90 10.62 7.17 -8.99
C GLY A 90 10.08 5.85 -8.45
N GLU A 91 9.94 4.82 -9.30
CA GLU A 91 9.50 3.49 -8.89
C GLU A 91 10.46 2.88 -7.86
N ASP A 92 11.77 3.06 -8.04
CA ASP A 92 12.79 2.61 -7.08
C ASP A 92 12.59 3.24 -5.70
N GLU A 93 12.47 4.58 -5.62
CA GLU A 93 12.23 5.27 -4.34
C GLU A 93 10.91 4.84 -3.66
N ALA A 94 9.87 4.58 -4.45
CA ALA A 94 8.59 4.09 -3.95
C ALA A 94 8.71 2.65 -3.40
N ASN A 95 9.44 1.79 -4.09
CA ASN A 95 9.76 0.43 -3.66
C ASN A 95 10.60 0.43 -2.38
N GLU A 96 11.59 1.31 -2.25
CA GLU A 96 12.38 1.44 -1.03
C GLU A 96 11.51 1.81 0.17
N LYS A 97 10.56 2.74 0.01
CA LYS A 97 9.60 3.07 1.08
C LYS A 97 8.73 1.87 1.48
N VAL A 98 8.29 1.06 0.50
CA VAL A 98 7.54 -0.17 0.80
C VAL A 98 8.41 -1.12 1.62
N ARG A 99 9.65 -1.39 1.19
CA ARG A 99 10.59 -2.25 1.91
C ARG A 99 10.82 -1.77 3.34
N ASP A 100 11.12 -0.48 3.52
CA ASP A 100 11.39 0.09 4.84
C ASP A 100 10.21 -0.11 5.80
N VAL A 101 8.98 0.13 5.35
CA VAL A 101 7.78 -0.06 6.18
C VAL A 101 7.56 -1.54 6.50
N VAL A 102 7.72 -2.44 5.53
CA VAL A 102 7.57 -3.88 5.75
C VAL A 102 8.60 -4.37 6.77
N GLU A 103 9.88 -4.02 6.61
CA GLU A 103 10.94 -4.42 7.55
C GLU A 103 10.76 -3.85 8.96
N GLN A 104 10.30 -2.60 9.10
CA GLN A 104 9.98 -2.01 10.41
C GLN A 104 8.89 -2.80 11.12
N ASN A 105 7.84 -3.21 10.38
CA ASN A 105 6.75 -4.01 10.91
C ASN A 105 7.17 -5.46 11.24
N MET A 106 8.18 -6.02 10.55
CA MET A 106 8.76 -7.31 10.92
C MET A 106 9.50 -7.25 12.26
N LYS A 107 10.29 -6.19 12.48
CA LYS A 107 11.08 -6.02 13.72
C LYS A 107 10.22 -5.80 14.95
N ALA A 108 9.01 -5.24 14.80
CA ALA A 108 8.08 -5.02 15.92
C ALA A 108 7.45 -6.33 16.47
N ILE A 109 7.62 -7.46 15.79
CA ILE A 109 7.04 -8.77 16.16
C ILE A 109 8.06 -9.69 16.88
N ASN A 110 9.36 -9.35 16.82
CA ASN A 110 10.46 -10.08 17.49
C ASN A 110 10.90 -9.40 18.79
#